data_AF-A0A9D5AV27-F1
#
_entry.id   AF-A0A9D5AV27-F1
#
_cell.length_a   1.000
_cell.length_b   1.000
_cell.length_c   1.000
_cell.angle_alpha   90.00
_cell.angle_beta   90.00
_cell.angle_gamma   90.00
#
_symmetry.space_group_name_H-M   'P 1'
#
loop_
_entity.id
_entity.type
_entity.pdbx_description
1 polymer ?
#
loop_
_entity_poly.entity_id
_entity_poly.type
_entity_poly.pdbx_seq_one_letter_code
_entity_poly.pdbx_strand_id
1 'polypeptide(L)'
;MDFGRRSVKKYNLINPKIDELKKLVSSIADPIGFRDRYGALISLLTLRMEEGLLQTLIQFYDPVYHCFTFPDYQLMPILEEYAQLLHIPVADTVPFSGSEKLPEHSSLAKVLYMKKSEFKNNFT
;
A
#
# COMPACT_ATOMS: atom_id res chain seq x y z
N MET A 1 28.65 -13.88 26.20
CA MET A 1 28.52 -13.45 24.80
C MET A 1 28.02 -12.02 24.85
N ASP A 2 28.86 -11.06 24.49
CA ASP A 2 28.45 -9.66 24.37
C ASP A 2 27.63 -9.50 23.08
N PHE A 3 26.32 -9.35 23.22
CA PHE A 3 25.47 -8.94 22.11
C PHE A 3 25.76 -7.46 21.86
N GLY A 4 26.74 -7.18 21.00
CA GLY A 4 27.08 -5.83 20.56
C GLY A 4 25.81 -5.05 20.26
N ARG A 5 25.69 -3.86 20.86
CA ARG A 5 24.52 -2.98 20.73
C ARG A 5 24.25 -2.78 19.23
N ARG A 6 23.16 -3.36 18.71
CA ARG A 6 22.79 -3.18 17.30
C ARG A 6 22.60 -1.69 17.06
N SER A 7 23.39 -1.13 16.14
CA SER A 7 23.25 0.25 15.68
C SER A 7 21.92 0.36 14.94
N VAL A 8 20.89 0.81 15.64
CA VAL A 8 19.60 1.12 15.02
C VAL A 8 19.80 2.43 14.25
N LYS A 9 19.62 2.41 12.93
CA LYS A 9 19.59 3.65 12.14
C LYS A 9 18.54 4.57 12.77
N LYS A 10 18.94 5.79 13.13
CA LYS A 10 17.99 6.83 13.54
C LYS A 10 17.20 7.22 12.31
N TYR A 11 15.90 6.92 12.32
CA TYR A 11 14.95 7.47 11.37
C TYR A 11 14.38 8.76 11.94
N ASN A 12 14.43 9.83 11.14
CA ASN A 12 13.71 11.05 11.46
C ASN A 12 12.27 10.84 11.00
N LEU A 13 11.37 10.66 11.96
CA LEU A 13 9.94 10.61 11.68
C LEU A 13 9.48 12.04 11.37
N ILE A 14 8.99 12.24 10.15
CA ILE A 14 8.09 13.31 9.76
C ILE A 14 6.89 13.21 10.70
N ASN A 15 6.61 14.31 11.38
CA ASN A 15 5.37 14.48 12.11
C ASN A 15 4.43 15.33 11.24
N PRO A 16 3.71 14.73 10.28
CA PRO A 16 2.83 15.49 9.42
C PRO A 16 1.72 16.08 10.29
N LYS A 17 1.43 17.37 10.11
CA LYS A 17 0.37 18.05 10.84
C LYS A 17 -1.00 17.66 10.27
N ILE A 18 -1.43 16.44 10.59
CA ILE A 18 -2.67 15.85 10.05
C ILE A 18 -3.89 16.73 10.35
N ASP A 19 -3.96 17.33 11.53
CA ASP A 19 -5.07 18.22 11.88
C ASP A 19 -5.12 19.49 11.04
N GLU A 20 -3.96 20.06 10.68
CA GLU A 20 -3.90 21.19 9.75
C GLU A 20 -4.38 20.76 8.35
N LEU A 21 -3.96 19.58 7.89
CA LEU A 21 -4.39 19.03 6.60
C LEU A 21 -5.89 18.74 6.56
N LYS A 22 -6.46 18.18 7.65
CA LYS A 22 -7.91 17.96 7.80
C LYS A 22 -8.70 19.26 7.75
N LYS A 23 -8.18 20.34 8.32
CA LYS A 23 -8.81 21.67 8.24
C LYS A 23 -8.88 22.21 6.80
N LEU A 24 -7.96 21.81 5.92
CA LEU A 24 -8.03 22.20 4.50
C LEU A 24 -9.17 21.52 3.76
N VAL A 25 -9.72 20.41 4.25
CA VAL A 25 -10.86 19.76 3.61
C VAL A 25 -12.07 20.70 3.57
N SER A 26 -12.28 21.52 4.61
CA SER A 26 -13.39 22.48 4.63
C SER A 26 -13.19 23.70 3.73
N SER A 27 -11.98 23.94 3.20
CA SER A 27 -11.72 25.03 2.24
C SER A 27 -11.94 24.62 0.78
N ILE A 28 -12.27 23.35 0.52
CA ILE A 28 -12.53 22.84 -0.82
C ILE A 28 -13.92 23.33 -1.27
N ALA A 29 -13.96 24.28 -2.20
CA ALA A 29 -15.19 24.88 -2.71
C ALA A 29 -16.01 23.93 -3.60
N ASP A 30 -15.36 23.03 -4.33
CA ASP A 30 -15.99 22.03 -5.20
C ASP A 30 -15.50 20.62 -4.81
N PRO A 31 -16.16 19.96 -3.85
CA PRO A 31 -15.78 18.61 -3.43
C PRO A 31 -15.93 17.56 -4.54
N ILE A 32 -16.86 17.77 -5.48
CA ILE A 32 -17.12 16.83 -6.57
C ILE A 32 -15.96 16.88 -7.57
N GLY A 33 -15.66 18.07 -8.11
CA GLY A 33 -14.55 18.22 -9.04
C GLY A 33 -13.18 17.99 -8.39
N PHE A 34 -13.06 18.18 -7.06
CA PHE A 34 -11.87 17.74 -6.32
C PHE A 34 -11.75 16.22 -6.33
N ARG A 35 -12.81 15.48 -6.00
CA ARG A 35 -12.83 14.01 -6.03
C ARG A 35 -12.53 13.49 -7.43
N ASP A 36 -13.07 14.10 -8.47
CA ASP A 36 -12.84 13.66 -9.85
C ASP A 36 -11.37 13.86 -10.29
N ARG A 37 -10.65 14.83 -9.69
CA ARG A 37 -9.22 15.09 -9.97
C ARG A 37 -8.26 14.30 -9.08
N TYR A 38 -8.61 14.10 -7.81
CA TYR A 38 -7.69 13.59 -6.78
C TYR A 38 -8.19 12.32 -6.10
N GLY A 39 -9.28 11.73 -6.59
CA GLY A 39 -9.86 10.51 -6.07
C GLY A 39 -10.39 10.65 -4.64
N ALA A 40 -10.22 9.60 -3.85
CA ALA A 40 -10.73 9.44 -2.49
C ALA A 40 -9.91 10.19 -1.43
N LEU A 41 -9.05 11.15 -1.80
CA LEU A 41 -8.17 11.85 -0.87
C LEU A 41 -8.93 12.55 0.27
N ILE A 42 -10.09 13.16 -0.02
CA ILE A 42 -10.97 13.74 1.03
C ILE A 42 -11.43 12.64 2.00
N SER A 43 -11.84 11.48 1.47
CA SER A 43 -12.28 10.34 2.27
C SER A 43 -11.14 9.82 3.15
N LEU A 44 -9.93 9.68 2.60
CA LEU A 44 -8.74 9.25 3.35
C LEU A 44 -8.41 10.17 4.52
N LEU A 45 -8.51 11.49 4.31
CA LEU A 45 -8.23 12.48 5.35
C LEU A 45 -9.33 12.54 6.43
N THR A 46 -10.55 12.13 6.10
CA THR A 46 -11.70 12.18 7.01
C THR A 46 -12.00 10.84 7.70
N LEU A 47 -11.40 9.74 7.23
CA LEU A 47 -11.49 8.42 7.86
C LEU A 47 -11.01 8.50 9.32
N ARG A 48 -11.74 7.82 10.20
CA ARG A 48 -11.33 7.60 11.59
C ARG A 48 -10.26 6.51 11.61
N MET A 49 -9.02 6.90 11.30
CA MET A 49 -7.84 6.06 11.49
C MET A 49 -7.11 6.48 12.76
N GLU A 50 -6.44 5.52 13.39
CA GLU A 50 -5.44 5.82 14.41
C GLU A 50 -4.37 6.73 13.81
N GLU A 51 -4.09 7.85 14.46
CA GLU A 51 -3.23 8.91 13.92
C GLU A 51 -1.85 8.37 13.52
N GLY A 52 -1.32 7.42 14.32
CA GLY A 52 -0.06 6.75 14.05
C GLY A 52 -0.03 5.96 12.74
N LEU A 53 -1.17 5.39 12.30
CA LEU A 53 -1.23 4.64 11.04
C LEU A 53 -1.12 5.57 9.82
N LEU A 54 -1.88 6.67 9.81
CA LEU A 54 -1.83 7.63 8.70
C LEU A 54 -0.47 8.33 8.64
N GLN A 55 0.10 8.71 9.80
CA GLN A 55 1.46 9.23 9.88
C GLN A 55 2.48 8.25 9.31
N THR A 56 2.36 6.96 9.64
CA THR A 56 3.24 5.90 9.13
C THR A 56 3.13 5.77 7.61
N LEU A 57 1.93 5.73 7.05
CA LEU A 57 1.74 5.67 5.60
C LEU A 57 2.37 6.89 4.90
N ILE A 58 2.16 8.10 5.41
CA ILE A 58 2.75 9.31 4.85
C ILE A 58 4.29 9.28 4.96
N GLN A 59 4.81 8.83 6.10
CA GLN A 59 6.24 8.74 6.38
C GLN A 59 6.97 7.82 5.41
N PHE A 60 6.36 6.69 5.07
CA PHE A 60 6.99 5.64 4.28
C PHE A 60 6.55 5.64 2.81
N TYR A 61 5.72 6.59 2.38
CA TYR A 61 5.35 6.71 0.98
C TYR A 61 6.57 7.11 0.14
N ASP A 62 6.93 6.23 -0.79
CA ASP A 62 7.94 6.46 -1.80
C ASP A 62 7.28 7.00 -3.07
N PRO A 63 7.49 8.28 -3.43
CA PRO A 63 6.86 8.88 -4.60
C PRO A 63 7.43 8.37 -5.94
N VAL A 64 8.62 7.76 -5.94
CA VAL A 64 9.25 7.22 -7.16
C VAL A 64 8.62 5.89 -7.53
N TYR A 65 8.37 5.04 -6.53
CA TYR A 65 7.78 3.71 -6.76
C TYR A 65 6.27 3.66 -6.54
N HIS A 66 5.67 4.75 -6.04
CA HIS A 66 4.25 4.79 -5.67
C HIS A 66 3.90 3.63 -4.71
N CYS A 67 4.67 3.46 -3.64
CA CYS A 67 4.42 2.40 -2.66
C CYS A 67 4.90 2.82 -1.26
N PHE A 68 4.55 2.07 -0.24
CA PHE A 68 5.03 2.31 1.12
C PHE A 68 6.28 1.45 1.37
N THR A 69 7.45 2.08 1.43
CA THR A 69 8.73 1.38 1.59
C THR A 69 9.16 1.39 3.06
N PHE A 70 9.07 0.23 3.70
CA PHE A 70 9.60 -0.02 5.04
C PHE A 70 11.03 -0.57 4.95
N PRO A 71 11.80 -0.60 6.05
CA PRO A 71 13.18 -1.11 6.02
C PRO A 71 13.32 -2.53 5.48
N ASP A 72 12.33 -3.39 5.75
CA ASP A 72 12.43 -4.83 5.50
C ASP A 72 11.45 -5.32 4.41
N TYR A 73 10.49 -4.50 4.00
CA TYR A 73 9.46 -4.87 3.01
C TYR A 73 8.82 -3.63 2.37
N GLN A 74 8.11 -3.83 1.27
CA GLN A 74 7.31 -2.80 0.63
C GLN A 74 5.84 -3.20 0.66
N LEU A 75 4.95 -2.25 0.95
CA LEU A 75 3.52 -2.40 0.72
C LEU A 75 3.16 -1.63 -0.54
N MET A 76 2.80 -2.35 -1.59
CA MET A 76 2.30 -1.77 -2.82
C MET A 76 0.79 -2.00 -2.85
N PRO A 77 -0.03 -0.94 -2.99
CA PRO A 77 -1.46 -1.14 -3.18
C PRO A 77 -1.70 -1.99 -4.43
N ILE A 78 -2.69 -2.87 -4.38
CA ILE A 78 -3.11 -3.65 -5.56
C ILE A 78 -3.88 -2.76 -6.54
N LEU A 79 -4.09 -3.24 -7.76
CA LEU A 79 -4.77 -2.47 -8.81
C LEU A 79 -6.19 -2.06 -8.41
N GLU A 80 -6.89 -2.93 -7.69
CA GLU A 80 -8.23 -2.70 -7.14
C GLU A 80 -8.24 -1.59 -6.10
N GLU A 81 -7.23 -1.56 -5.21
CA GLU A 81 -7.07 -0.51 -4.21
C GLU A 81 -6.76 0.83 -4.89
N TYR A 82 -5.90 0.84 -5.92
CA TYR A 82 -5.65 2.04 -6.73
C TYR A 82 -6.90 2.55 -7.42
N ALA A 83 -7.71 1.66 -7.99
CA ALA A 83 -8.97 2.02 -8.62
C ALA A 83 -9.94 2.66 -7.62
N GLN A 84 -10.02 2.11 -6.40
CA GLN A 84 -10.82 2.70 -5.32
C GLN A 84 -10.27 4.06 -4.88
N LEU A 85 -8.96 4.17 -4.68
CA LEU A 85 -8.29 5.40 -4.22
C LEU A 85 -8.36 6.52 -5.25
N LEU A 86 -8.24 6.21 -6.53
CA LEU A 86 -8.22 7.19 -7.62
C LEU A 86 -9.59 7.39 -8.27
N HIS A 87 -10.59 6.57 -7.91
CA HIS A 87 -11.89 6.49 -8.60
C HIS A 87 -11.77 6.26 -10.12
N ILE A 88 -10.75 5.52 -10.53
CA ILE A 88 -10.50 5.14 -11.93
C ILE A 88 -10.92 3.67 -12.09
N PRO A 89 -11.79 3.32 -13.05
CA PRO A 89 -12.18 1.93 -13.25
C PRO A 89 -10.98 1.09 -13.71
N VAL A 90 -10.82 -0.10 -13.14
CA VAL A 90 -9.97 -1.13 -13.74
C VAL A 90 -10.68 -1.65 -14.98
N ALA A 91 -10.04 -1.53 -16.14
CA ALA A 91 -10.60 -2.09 -17.37
C ALA A 91 -10.56 -3.63 -17.33
N ASP A 92 -11.66 -4.26 -17.73
CA ASP A 92 -11.75 -5.69 -18.07
C ASP A 92 -11.34 -6.73 -17.00
N THR A 93 -11.60 -6.53 -15.71
CA THR A 93 -11.31 -7.58 -14.70
C THR A 93 -12.41 -7.81 -13.67
N VAL A 94 -12.61 -9.09 -13.34
CA VAL A 94 -13.17 -9.52 -12.05
C VAL A 94 -12.13 -9.14 -10.98
N PRO A 95 -12.47 -8.33 -9.96
CA PRO A 95 -11.53 -7.92 -8.93
C PRO A 95 -10.88 -9.12 -8.26
N PHE A 96 -9.56 -9.08 -8.02
CA PHE A 96 -8.91 -10.05 -7.15
C PHE A 96 -9.44 -9.87 -5.73
N SER A 97 -10.25 -10.82 -5.28
CA SER A 97 -10.96 -10.77 -3.99
C SER A 97 -10.13 -11.35 -2.84
N GLY A 98 -8.98 -11.96 -3.14
CA GLY A 98 -8.20 -12.76 -2.19
C GLY A 98 -8.89 -14.06 -1.77
N SER A 99 -10.11 -14.31 -2.28
CA SER A 99 -10.89 -15.52 -2.01
C SER A 99 -10.74 -16.57 -3.13
N GLU A 100 -9.94 -16.26 -4.15
CA GLU A 100 -9.60 -17.18 -5.22
C GLU A 100 -8.82 -18.38 -4.64
N LYS A 101 -9.07 -19.57 -5.21
CA LYS A 101 -8.32 -20.76 -4.82
C LYS A 101 -6.83 -20.54 -5.12
N LEU A 102 -5.97 -20.91 -4.16
CA LEU A 102 -4.51 -20.86 -4.36
C LEU A 102 -4.13 -21.59 -5.66
N PRO A 103 -3.29 -21.01 -6.53
CA PRO A 103 -2.89 -21.65 -7.76
C PRO A 103 -2.25 -23.00 -7.50
N GLU A 104 -2.59 -24.01 -8.31
CA GLU A 104 -1.97 -25.33 -8.22
C GLU A 104 -0.44 -25.21 -8.39
N HIS A 105 0.33 -25.95 -7.58
CA HIS A 105 1.80 -25.93 -7.59
C HIS A 105 2.38 -26.19 -8.99
N SER A 106 1.67 -26.98 -9.80
CA SER A 106 2.04 -27.26 -11.19
C SER A 106 1.97 -26.04 -12.11
N SER A 107 0.97 -25.18 -11.90
CA SER A 107 0.80 -23.92 -12.63
C SER A 107 1.87 -22.91 -12.21
N LEU A 108 2.15 -22.81 -10.90
CA LEU A 108 3.20 -21.92 -10.38
C LEU A 108 4.58 -22.31 -10.90
N ALA A 109 4.93 -23.60 -10.88
CA ALA A 109 6.21 -24.07 -11.41
C ALA A 109 6.37 -23.72 -12.90
N LYS A 110 5.28 -23.83 -13.69
CA LYS A 110 5.31 -23.48 -15.12
C LYS A 110 5.54 -21.98 -15.34
N VAL A 111 4.84 -21.12 -14.59
CA VAL A 111 4.96 -19.66 -14.71
C VAL A 111 6.34 -19.17 -14.27
N LEU A 112 6.90 -19.78 -13.22
CA LEU A 112 8.23 -19.46 -12.70
C LEU A 112 9.37 -20.11 -13.50
N TYR A 113 9.07 -20.81 -14.59
CA TYR A 113 10.04 -21.57 -15.38
C TYR A 113 10.88 -22.57 -14.54
N MET A 114 10.26 -23.15 -13.50
CA MET A 114 10.87 -24.12 -12.59
C MET A 114 10.37 -25.54 -12.84
N LYS A 115 11.18 -26.54 -12.46
CA LYS A 115 10.72 -27.94 -12.45
C LYS A 115 9.81 -28.18 -11.25
N LYS A 116 8.76 -28.98 -11.43
CA LYS A 116 7.84 -29.37 -10.34
C LYS A 116 8.56 -29.94 -9.11
N SER A 117 9.64 -30.70 -9.33
CA SER A 117 10.46 -31.28 -8.26
C SER A 117 11.21 -30.22 -7.43
N GLU A 118 11.70 -29.16 -8.07
CA GLU A 118 12.40 -28.06 -7.37
C GLU A 118 11.42 -27.20 -6.57
N PHE A 119 10.24 -26.95 -7.13
CA PHE A 119 9.21 -26.17 -6.44
C PHE A 119 8.69 -26.89 -5.19
N LYS A 120 8.45 -28.20 -5.27
CA LYS A 120 7.98 -29.01 -4.14
C LYS A 120 9.00 -29.09 -3.00
N ASN A 121 10.30 -29.00 -3.28
CA ASN A 121 11.32 -29.14 -2.25
C ASN A 121 11.60 -27.84 -1.46
N ASN A 122 11.15 -26.68 -1.96
CA ASN A 122 11.47 -25.37 -1.36
C ASN A 122 10.26 -24.61 -0.80
N PHE A 123 9.03 -25.02 -1.12
CA PHE A 123 7.81 -24.26 -0.83
C PHE A 123 6.70 -25.10 -0.13
N THR A 124 7.09 -26.15 0.59
CA THR A 124 6.24 -26.91 1.55
C THR A 124 6.89 -26.86 2.92
#